data_AF-A0A836L469-F1
#
_entry.id   AF-A0A836L469-F1
#
_cell.length_a   1.000
_cell.length_b   1.000
_cell.length_c   1.000
_cell.angle_alpha   90.00
_cell.angle_beta   90.00
_cell.angle_gamma   90.00
#
_symmetry.space_group_name_H-M   'P 1'
#
loop_
_entity.id
_entity.type
_entity.pdbx_description
1 polymer ?
#
loop_
_entity_poly.entity_id
_entity_poly.type
_entity_poly.pdbx_seq_one_letter_code
_entity_poly.pdbx_strand_id
1 'polypeptide(L)'
;MKATRAAREREVLASIAIREREIAALEQEKSELQSCMAVAKPKTCEDELLASFPVLNYCGKKPRQPISSVSVAQYGNIMIQLDIAKKAIDAQNQKDRSDIQELRRLIREQEKQHKAIVQKTERLAEDVGINVKLLTERQRDEIIKMHGYMTDVSLTELEARMRLVDHEVKAAKIIAEKKGAAIVALTKLVEKRRSTIDDIDSLYNQIRIVDRDTVVVSEELTRVNADIQDADAWLEARPNPADTVARKVIDEESAAILGEKEQSVNEHRVPQERVIKAQDYRIAQLEKRAKIADKALKSNGLYHEVDKIVARSWSRREVEVPEALEELYDIEKIIPAQEKIHPGVYNLLLTEKERMARTVSILTISAKEKEEVIAALTTRLEKLAAECNAAIQELDNYASGLVFAEEKQRVQALKWVCEQREHCAKLSQQKALLENAA
;
A
#
# COMPACT_ATOMS: atom_id res chain seq x y z
N MET A 1 -46.43 -11.72 -10.67
CA MET A 1 -46.31 -10.24 -10.79
C MET A 1 -44.97 -9.90 -11.43
N LYS A 2 -44.94 -9.18 -12.55
CA LYS A 2 -43.68 -8.75 -13.18
C LYS A 2 -43.19 -7.46 -12.51
N ALA A 3 -41.96 -7.44 -12.00
CA ALA A 3 -41.35 -6.25 -11.43
C ALA A 3 -41.26 -5.14 -12.50
N THR A 4 -41.64 -3.92 -12.12
CA THR A 4 -41.55 -2.73 -13.00
C THR A 4 -40.10 -2.46 -13.38
N ARG A 5 -39.86 -1.94 -14.60
CA ARG A 5 -38.52 -1.68 -15.14
C ARG A 5 -37.65 -0.85 -14.19
N ALA A 6 -38.25 0.16 -13.56
CA ALA A 6 -37.59 1.01 -12.56
C ALA A 6 -37.19 0.25 -11.27
N ALA A 7 -37.93 -0.77 -10.85
CA ALA A 7 -37.58 -1.59 -9.70
C ALA A 7 -36.39 -2.50 -10.01
N ARG A 8 -36.34 -3.07 -11.22
CA ARG A 8 -35.19 -3.85 -11.72
C ARG A 8 -33.95 -2.99 -11.89
N GLU A 9 -34.07 -1.77 -12.39
CA GLU A 9 -32.94 -0.84 -12.50
C GLU A 9 -32.36 -0.47 -11.13
N ARG A 10 -33.20 -0.24 -10.11
CA ARG A 10 -32.72 -0.02 -8.74
C ARG A 10 -32.09 -1.25 -8.10
N GLU A 11 -32.63 -2.43 -8.35
CA GLU A 11 -32.07 -3.71 -7.88
C GLU A 11 -30.69 -3.97 -8.51
N VAL A 12 -30.54 -3.69 -9.81
CA VAL A 12 -29.26 -3.77 -10.53
C VAL A 12 -28.27 -2.75 -9.98
N LEU A 13 -28.67 -1.50 -9.77
CA LEU A 13 -27.79 -0.47 -9.19
C LEU A 13 -27.37 -0.80 -7.75
N ALA A 14 -28.26 -1.34 -6.92
CA ALA A 14 -27.92 -1.80 -5.58
C ALA A 14 -26.94 -2.99 -5.63
N SER A 15 -27.13 -3.91 -6.57
CA SER A 15 -26.23 -5.05 -6.79
C SER A 15 -24.85 -4.61 -7.28
N ILE A 16 -24.79 -3.59 -8.15
CA ILE A 16 -23.53 -2.98 -8.60
C ILE A 16 -22.82 -2.31 -7.42
N ALA A 17 -23.53 -1.51 -6.62
CA ALA A 17 -22.95 -0.84 -5.45
C ALA A 17 -22.41 -1.82 -4.39
N ILE A 18 -23.08 -2.96 -4.18
CA ILE A 18 -22.58 -4.02 -3.29
C ILE A 18 -21.30 -4.64 -3.87
N ARG A 19 -21.29 -4.97 -5.16
CA ARG A 19 -20.10 -5.52 -5.83
C ARG A 19 -18.93 -4.54 -5.86
N GLU A 20 -19.18 -3.25 -6.05
CA GLU A 20 -18.14 -2.22 -6.00
C GLU A 20 -17.51 -2.09 -4.61
N ARG A 21 -18.31 -2.18 -3.54
CA ARG A 21 -17.78 -2.21 -2.17
C ARG A 21 -16.99 -3.48 -1.88
N GLU A 22 -17.45 -4.62 -2.39
CA GLU A 22 -16.77 -5.90 -2.25
C GLU A 22 -15.43 -5.89 -3.00
N ILE A 23 -15.39 -5.34 -4.22
CA ILE A 23 -14.15 -5.14 -4.98
C ILE A 23 -13.20 -4.19 -4.22
N ALA A 24 -13.69 -3.07 -3.69
CA ALA A 24 -12.85 -2.15 -2.92
C ALA A 24 -12.27 -2.79 -1.65
N ALA A 25 -13.06 -3.62 -0.94
CA ALA A 25 -12.60 -4.36 0.23
C ALA A 25 -11.53 -5.41 -0.16
N LEU A 26 -11.73 -6.13 -1.25
CA LEU A 26 -10.76 -7.10 -1.77
C LEU A 26 -9.48 -6.44 -2.30
N GLU A 27 -9.59 -5.25 -2.90
CA GLU A 27 -8.42 -4.45 -3.31
C GLU A 27 -7.64 -3.93 -2.11
N GLN A 28 -8.34 -3.51 -1.05
CA GLN A 28 -7.71 -3.12 0.20
C GLN A 28 -7.00 -4.32 0.84
N GLU A 29 -7.66 -5.48 0.97
CA GLU A 29 -7.06 -6.70 1.50
C GLU A 29 -5.85 -7.15 0.67
N LYS A 30 -5.94 -7.08 -0.67
CA LYS A 30 -4.81 -7.33 -1.57
C LYS A 30 -3.65 -6.37 -1.31
N SER A 31 -3.93 -5.07 -1.12
CA SER A 31 -2.90 -4.07 -0.83
C SER A 31 -2.23 -4.30 0.52
N GLU A 32 -3.00 -4.69 1.54
CA GLU A 32 -2.50 -5.02 2.87
C GLU A 32 -1.63 -6.29 2.83
N LEU A 33 -2.06 -7.32 2.12
CA LEU A 33 -1.28 -8.54 1.89
C LEU A 33 -0.01 -8.28 1.09
N GLN A 34 -0.06 -7.46 0.03
CA GLN A 34 1.12 -7.06 -0.73
C GLN A 34 2.11 -6.25 0.11
N SER A 35 1.61 -5.36 0.98
CA SER A 35 2.45 -4.61 1.92
C SER A 35 3.15 -5.53 2.93
N CYS A 36 2.45 -6.57 3.41
CA CYS A 36 3.02 -7.58 4.30
C CYS A 36 4.07 -8.46 3.60
N MET A 37 3.89 -8.75 2.31
CA MET A 37 4.87 -9.48 1.51
C MET A 37 6.12 -8.65 1.17
N ALA A 38 5.99 -7.33 1.02
CA ALA A 38 7.10 -6.43 0.67
C ALA A 38 8.13 -6.22 1.81
N VAL A 39 7.81 -6.58 3.06
CA VAL A 39 8.73 -6.43 4.20
C VAL A 39 9.80 -7.54 4.25
N ALA A 40 9.60 -8.66 3.55
CA ALA A 40 10.58 -9.74 3.47
C ALA A 40 11.49 -9.57 2.24
N LYS A 41 12.49 -8.68 2.31
CA LYS A 41 13.55 -8.65 1.29
C LYS A 41 14.28 -10.01 1.28
N PRO A 42 14.23 -10.81 0.21
CA PRO A 42 14.99 -12.05 0.15
C PRO A 42 16.47 -11.70 0.09
N LYS A 43 17.28 -12.28 0.98
CA LYS A 43 18.73 -12.27 0.81
C LYS A 43 19.02 -12.92 -0.54
N THR A 44 19.77 -12.23 -1.41
CA THR A 44 20.26 -12.75 -2.68
C THR A 44 20.99 -14.07 -2.42
N CYS A 45 20.32 -15.18 -2.75
CA CYS A 45 20.87 -16.52 -2.65
C CYS A 45 21.40 -16.88 -4.04
N GLU A 46 22.67 -17.31 -4.11
CA GLU A 46 23.37 -17.60 -5.38
C GLU A 46 22.80 -18.80 -6.15
N ASP A 47 21.91 -19.57 -5.53
CA ASP A 47 21.31 -20.79 -6.09
C ASP A 47 19.85 -20.49 -6.48
N GLU A 48 19.58 -20.45 -7.79
CA GLU A 48 18.31 -20.02 -8.41
C GLU A 48 17.10 -20.85 -7.92
N LEU A 49 17.34 -22.14 -7.62
CA LEU A 49 16.32 -23.03 -7.08
C LEU A 49 16.02 -22.71 -5.60
N LEU A 50 17.04 -22.39 -4.80
CA LEU A 50 16.87 -22.02 -3.39
C LEU A 50 16.31 -20.61 -3.22
N ALA A 51 16.59 -19.72 -4.17
CA ALA A 51 15.96 -18.40 -4.24
C ALA A 51 14.45 -18.51 -4.54
N SER A 52 14.09 -19.42 -5.45
CA SER A 52 12.70 -19.69 -5.82
C SER A 52 11.94 -20.47 -4.75
N PHE A 53 12.63 -21.34 -4.00
CA PHE A 53 12.03 -22.19 -2.96
C PHE A 53 12.87 -22.15 -1.65
N PRO A 54 12.74 -21.07 -0.85
CA PRO A 54 13.52 -20.88 0.39
C PRO A 54 13.33 -21.99 1.42
N VAL A 55 12.21 -22.71 1.34
CA VAL A 55 11.83 -23.80 2.24
C VAL A 55 12.74 -25.01 2.10
N LEU A 56 13.41 -25.18 0.96
CA LEU A 56 14.39 -26.24 0.76
C LEU A 56 15.59 -26.13 1.71
N ASN A 57 15.84 -24.96 2.32
CA ASN A 57 16.86 -24.78 3.35
C ASN A 57 16.61 -25.63 4.62
N TYR A 58 15.36 -26.04 4.87
CA TYR A 58 14.96 -26.84 6.02
C TYR A 58 14.89 -28.35 5.72
N CYS A 59 15.16 -28.76 4.48
CA CYS A 59 14.95 -30.14 4.03
C CYS A 59 16.26 -30.85 3.65
N GLY A 60 16.26 -32.18 3.71
CA GLY A 60 17.38 -33.05 3.30
C GLY A 60 18.17 -33.68 4.47
N LYS A 61 19.18 -34.49 4.13
CA LYS A 61 20.02 -35.21 5.13
C LYS A 61 20.93 -34.27 5.95
N LYS A 62 21.20 -33.07 5.45
CA LYS A 62 21.96 -32.00 6.11
C LYS A 62 21.28 -30.66 5.82
N PRO A 63 20.20 -30.32 6.54
CA PRO A 63 19.49 -29.07 6.30
C PRO A 63 20.36 -27.87 6.68
N ARG A 64 20.24 -26.77 5.93
CA ARG A 64 20.99 -25.53 6.18
C ARG A 64 20.41 -24.74 7.36
N GLN A 65 19.14 -24.98 7.70
CA GLN A 65 18.47 -24.39 8.85
C GLN A 65 17.63 -25.43 9.61
N PRO A 66 17.54 -25.35 10.95
CA PRO A 66 16.76 -26.29 11.73
C PRO A 66 15.25 -26.04 11.57
N ILE A 67 14.45 -27.10 11.39
CA ILE A 67 12.98 -27.00 11.30
C ILE A 67 12.35 -26.35 12.54
N SER A 68 13.00 -26.48 13.70
CA SER A 68 12.52 -25.89 14.96
C SER A 68 12.49 -24.35 14.97
N SER A 69 13.11 -23.67 13.99
CA SER A 69 13.06 -22.21 13.88
C SER A 69 11.81 -21.69 13.16
N VAL A 70 10.93 -22.57 12.69
CA VAL A 70 9.71 -22.22 11.95
C VAL A 70 8.54 -22.00 12.91
N SER A 71 7.83 -20.87 12.77
CA SER A 71 6.66 -20.57 13.61
C SER A 71 5.42 -21.39 13.19
N VAL A 72 4.56 -21.74 14.15
CA VAL A 72 3.36 -22.58 13.93
C VAL A 72 2.44 -22.02 12.84
N ALA A 73 2.34 -20.69 12.74
CA ALA A 73 1.55 -20.00 11.72
C ALA A 73 2.09 -20.18 10.29
N GLN A 74 3.38 -20.51 10.12
CA GLN A 74 4.03 -20.64 8.81
C GLN A 74 3.99 -22.07 8.26
N TYR A 75 3.58 -23.08 9.04
CA TYR A 75 3.59 -24.48 8.61
C TYR A 75 2.68 -24.73 7.39
N GLY A 76 1.51 -24.11 7.34
CA GLY A 76 0.60 -24.23 6.19
C GLY A 76 1.24 -23.75 4.89
N ASN A 77 1.84 -22.56 4.92
CA ASN A 77 2.53 -21.98 3.76
C ASN A 77 3.77 -22.80 3.35
N ILE A 78 4.51 -23.33 4.33
CA ILE A 78 5.67 -24.19 4.09
C ILE A 78 5.27 -25.51 3.43
N MET A 79 4.17 -26.12 3.86
CA MET A 79 3.64 -27.35 3.25
C MET A 79 3.20 -27.12 1.80
N ILE A 80 2.55 -25.98 1.52
CA ILE A 80 2.16 -25.61 0.15
C ILE A 80 3.40 -25.37 -0.72
N GLN A 81 4.40 -24.66 -0.21
CA GLN A 81 5.65 -24.42 -0.93
C GLN A 81 6.45 -25.71 -1.18
N LEU A 82 6.41 -26.68 -0.26
CA LEU A 82 6.99 -28.00 -0.45
C LEU A 82 6.26 -28.82 -1.53
N ASP A 83 4.93 -28.74 -1.60
CA ASP A 83 4.17 -29.44 -2.64
C ASP A 83 4.43 -28.84 -4.03
N ILE A 84 4.52 -27.50 -4.11
CA ILE A 84 4.90 -26.81 -5.35
C ILE A 84 6.33 -27.19 -5.76
N ALA A 85 7.29 -27.15 -4.83
CA ALA A 85 8.67 -27.52 -5.11
C ALA A 85 8.79 -28.98 -5.58
N LYS A 86 8.04 -29.90 -4.95
CA LYS A 86 7.99 -31.31 -5.36
C LYS A 86 7.49 -31.45 -6.80
N LYS A 87 6.37 -30.80 -7.15
CA LYS A 87 5.81 -30.84 -8.51
C LYS A 87 6.78 -30.26 -9.54
N ALA A 88 7.47 -29.18 -9.22
CA ALA A 88 8.47 -28.57 -10.09
C ALA A 88 9.67 -29.51 -10.33
N ILE A 89 10.18 -30.16 -9.27
CA ILE A 89 11.26 -31.15 -9.36
C ILE A 89 10.82 -32.35 -10.20
N ASP A 90 9.61 -32.86 -9.99
CA ASP A 90 9.08 -34.00 -10.76
C ASP A 90 8.94 -33.67 -12.25
N ALA A 91 8.46 -32.46 -12.58
CA ALA A 91 8.38 -31.99 -13.96
C ALA A 91 9.77 -31.84 -14.60
N GLN A 92 10.74 -31.29 -13.89
CA GLN A 92 12.11 -31.17 -14.37
C GLN A 92 12.76 -32.55 -14.60
N ASN A 93 12.58 -33.48 -13.66
CA ASN A 93 13.06 -34.86 -13.82
C ASN A 93 12.42 -35.56 -15.03
N GLN A 94 11.15 -35.28 -15.33
CA GLN A 94 10.47 -35.83 -16.50
C GLN A 94 11.06 -35.28 -17.81
N LYS A 95 11.38 -33.97 -17.83
CA LYS A 95 12.06 -33.32 -18.95
C LYS A 95 13.48 -33.88 -19.14
N ASP A 96 14.26 -34.00 -18.07
CA ASP A 96 15.62 -34.54 -18.15
C ASP A 96 15.59 -35.99 -18.66
N ARG A 97 14.57 -36.78 -18.30
CA ARG A 97 14.38 -38.14 -18.84
C ARG A 97 14.09 -38.14 -20.34
N SER A 98 13.26 -37.22 -20.85
CA SER A 98 13.02 -37.12 -22.29
C SER A 98 14.30 -36.71 -23.04
N ASP A 99 15.05 -35.75 -22.49
CA ASP A 99 16.27 -35.24 -23.11
C ASP A 99 17.35 -36.34 -23.16
N ILE A 100 17.49 -37.14 -22.10
CA ILE A 100 18.39 -38.31 -22.07
C ILE A 100 17.98 -39.35 -23.11
N GLN A 101 16.68 -39.60 -23.31
CA GLN A 101 16.21 -40.53 -24.33
C GLN A 101 16.51 -40.04 -25.74
N GLU A 102 16.35 -38.74 -26.00
CA GLU A 102 16.67 -38.12 -27.28
C GLU A 102 18.17 -38.15 -27.56
N LEU A 103 19.02 -37.81 -26.58
CA LEU A 103 20.47 -37.91 -26.70
C LEU A 103 20.92 -39.35 -26.98
N ARG A 104 20.33 -40.35 -26.32
CA ARG A 104 20.61 -41.77 -26.60
C ARG A 104 20.21 -42.16 -28.02
N ARG A 105 19.11 -41.60 -28.55
CA ARG A 105 18.70 -41.83 -29.95
C ARG A 105 19.71 -41.23 -30.91
N LEU A 106 20.16 -39.99 -30.67
CA LEU A 106 21.16 -39.31 -31.49
C LEU A 106 22.50 -40.05 -31.50
N ILE A 107 22.96 -40.56 -30.34
CA ILE A 107 24.19 -41.37 -30.26
C ILE A 107 24.06 -42.62 -31.14
N ARG A 108 22.94 -43.36 -31.07
CA ARG A 108 22.72 -44.54 -31.92
C ARG A 108 22.70 -44.19 -33.41
N GLU A 109 22.15 -43.02 -33.75
CA GLU A 109 22.12 -42.54 -35.13
C GLU A 109 23.52 -42.18 -35.63
N GLN A 110 24.34 -41.53 -34.81
CA GLN A 110 25.75 -41.28 -35.11
C GLN A 110 26.56 -42.58 -35.21
N GLU A 111 26.34 -43.55 -34.32
CA GLU A 111 26.99 -44.87 -34.42
C GLU A 111 26.64 -45.58 -35.73
N LYS A 112 25.39 -45.47 -36.19
CA LYS A 112 24.93 -46.02 -37.47
C LYS A 112 25.60 -45.30 -38.65
N GLN A 113 25.70 -43.97 -38.60
CA GLN A 113 26.41 -43.19 -39.61
C GLN A 113 27.90 -43.54 -39.65
N HIS A 114 28.54 -43.68 -38.49
CA HIS A 114 29.94 -44.09 -38.39
C HIS A 114 30.16 -45.48 -38.99
N LYS A 115 29.30 -46.46 -38.68
CA LYS A 115 29.34 -47.79 -39.33
C LYS A 115 29.17 -47.71 -40.85
N ALA A 116 28.27 -46.86 -41.33
CA ALA A 116 28.08 -46.66 -42.78
C ALA A 116 29.30 -46.01 -43.45
N ILE A 117 29.96 -45.07 -42.77
CA ILE A 117 31.21 -44.47 -43.25
C ILE A 117 32.30 -45.54 -43.28
N VAL A 118 32.51 -46.30 -42.19
CA VAL A 118 33.50 -47.39 -42.16
C VAL A 118 33.27 -48.37 -43.31
N GLN A 119 32.04 -48.83 -43.53
CA GLN A 119 31.72 -49.71 -44.66
C GLN A 119 31.99 -49.08 -46.03
N LYS A 120 31.68 -47.79 -46.22
CA LYS A 120 32.03 -47.07 -47.46
C LYS A 120 33.53 -46.96 -47.64
N THR A 121 34.27 -46.76 -46.55
CA THR A 121 35.73 -46.65 -46.56
C THR A 121 36.38 -48.01 -46.89
N GLU A 122 35.83 -49.10 -46.34
CA GLU A 122 36.23 -50.47 -46.69
C GLU A 122 35.97 -50.77 -48.17
N ARG A 123 34.79 -50.44 -48.70
CA ARG A 123 34.47 -50.61 -50.13
C ARG A 123 35.37 -49.78 -51.04
N LEU A 124 35.58 -48.51 -50.71
CA LEU A 124 36.50 -47.63 -51.44
C LEU A 124 37.92 -48.20 -51.47
N ALA A 125 38.37 -48.83 -50.39
CA ALA A 125 39.68 -49.43 -50.34
C ALA A 125 39.76 -50.75 -51.13
N GLU A 126 38.70 -51.56 -51.11
CA GLU A 126 38.56 -52.72 -52.00
C GLU A 126 38.57 -52.30 -53.49
N ASP A 127 37.83 -51.24 -53.85
CA ASP A 127 37.77 -50.69 -55.22
C ASP A 127 39.13 -50.14 -55.71
N VAL A 128 39.97 -49.65 -54.78
CA VAL A 128 41.32 -49.13 -55.06
C VAL A 128 42.40 -50.23 -54.92
N GLY A 129 42.02 -51.46 -54.58
CA GLY A 129 42.94 -52.60 -54.45
C GLY A 129 43.81 -52.58 -53.18
N ILE A 130 43.45 -51.75 -52.20
CA ILE A 130 44.16 -51.62 -50.91
C ILE A 130 43.45 -52.48 -49.87
N ASN A 131 44.09 -53.56 -49.44
CA ASN A 131 43.53 -54.43 -48.41
C ASN A 131 43.72 -53.80 -47.02
N VAL A 132 42.71 -53.08 -46.54
CA VAL A 132 42.76 -52.34 -45.25
C VAL A 132 42.88 -53.29 -44.05
N LYS A 133 42.45 -54.54 -44.18
CA LYS A 133 42.59 -55.57 -43.13
C LYS A 133 44.04 -56.07 -42.94
N LEU A 134 44.97 -55.67 -43.81
CA LEU A 134 46.39 -56.03 -43.75
C LEU A 134 47.30 -54.89 -43.23
N LEU A 135 46.77 -53.70 -42.95
CA LEU A 135 47.53 -52.61 -42.34
C LEU A 135 47.58 -52.76 -40.81
N THR A 136 48.29 -53.78 -40.34
CA THR A 136 48.76 -53.84 -38.94
C THR A 136 49.75 -52.70 -38.67
N GLU A 137 49.64 -52.06 -37.50
CA GLU A 137 50.42 -50.87 -37.08
C GLU A 137 51.93 -50.97 -37.32
N ARG A 138 52.51 -52.18 -37.35
CA ARG A 138 53.94 -52.41 -37.61
C ARG A 138 54.41 -52.16 -39.05
N GLN A 139 53.53 -52.18 -40.06
CA GLN A 139 53.93 -51.92 -41.45
C GLN A 139 53.80 -50.43 -41.85
N ARG A 140 53.12 -49.61 -41.04
CA ARG A 140 53.09 -48.15 -41.24
C ARG A 140 54.43 -47.49 -40.91
N ASP A 141 55.20 -48.05 -39.98
CA ASP A 141 56.52 -47.52 -39.60
C ASP A 141 57.65 -47.86 -40.59
N GLU A 142 57.51 -48.91 -41.40
CA GLU A 142 58.51 -49.29 -42.41
C GLU A 142 58.38 -48.49 -43.72
N ILE A 143 57.16 -48.06 -44.07
CA ILE A 143 56.92 -47.19 -45.25
C ILE A 143 57.38 -45.74 -44.97
N ILE A 144 57.30 -45.28 -43.72
CA ILE A 144 57.79 -43.96 -43.30
C ILE A 144 59.34 -43.90 -43.29
N LYS A 145 60.02 -45.03 -43.09
CA LYS A 145 61.51 -45.09 -43.10
C LYS A 145 62.13 -45.20 -44.51
N MET A 146 61.35 -45.47 -45.56
CA MET A 146 61.84 -45.61 -46.94
C MET A 146 61.67 -44.36 -47.83
N HIS A 147 61.14 -43.25 -47.30
CA HIS A 147 61.00 -41.97 -48.05
C HIS A 147 62.09 -40.93 -47.69
N GLY A 148 63.30 -41.40 -47.37
CA GLY A 148 64.52 -40.59 -47.39
C GLY A 148 65.06 -40.40 -48.81
N TYR A 149 64.26 -39.86 -49.73
CA TYR A 149 64.73 -39.46 -51.06
C TYR A 149 64.86 -37.94 -51.16
N MET A 150 66.13 -37.53 -51.20
CA MET A 150 66.68 -36.25 -51.62
C MET A 150 65.85 -35.60 -52.73
N THR A 151 65.24 -34.47 -52.41
CA THR A 151 65.01 -33.41 -53.39
C THR A 151 65.82 -32.21 -52.93
N ASP A 152 66.88 -31.89 -53.68
CA ASP A 152 67.64 -30.65 -53.56
C ASP A 152 66.74 -29.46 -53.96
N VAL A 153 65.78 -29.12 -53.10
CA VAL A 153 65.02 -27.87 -53.20
C VAL A 153 65.83 -26.84 -52.41
N SER A 154 66.40 -25.87 -53.11
CA SER A 154 67.10 -24.76 -52.47
C SER A 154 66.18 -24.05 -51.47
N LEU A 155 66.72 -23.60 -50.33
CA LEU A 155 65.94 -22.91 -49.28
C LEU A 155 65.06 -21.77 -49.83
N THR A 156 65.55 -21.06 -50.85
CA THR A 156 64.83 -19.98 -51.53
C THR A 156 63.61 -20.46 -52.31
N GLU A 157 63.65 -21.65 -52.92
CA GLU A 157 62.52 -22.24 -53.62
C GLU A 157 61.48 -22.79 -52.64
N LEU A 158 61.92 -23.35 -51.50
CA LEU A 158 61.02 -23.78 -50.43
C LEU A 158 60.27 -22.58 -49.82
N GLU A 159 60.97 -21.47 -49.57
CA GLU A 159 60.37 -20.23 -49.10
C GLU A 159 59.38 -19.64 -50.12
N ALA A 160 59.70 -19.69 -51.42
CA ALA A 160 58.79 -19.23 -52.47
C ALA A 160 57.51 -20.08 -52.53
N ARG A 161 57.62 -21.41 -52.41
CA ARG A 161 56.47 -22.33 -52.35
C ARG A 161 55.65 -22.12 -51.08
N MET A 162 56.27 -21.92 -49.92
CA MET A 162 55.56 -21.58 -48.69
C MET A 162 54.76 -20.28 -48.82
N ARG A 163 55.33 -19.24 -49.44
CA ARG A 163 54.61 -17.98 -49.68
C ARG A 163 53.41 -18.15 -50.62
N LEU A 164 53.53 -19.01 -51.64
CA LEU A 164 52.41 -19.35 -52.53
C LEU A 164 51.31 -20.10 -51.78
N VAL A 165 51.67 -21.11 -50.99
CA VAL A 165 50.70 -21.84 -50.15
C VAL A 165 50.02 -20.91 -49.15
N ASP A 166 50.75 -20.02 -48.49
CA ASP A 166 50.17 -19.03 -47.58
C ASP A 166 49.20 -18.08 -48.29
N HIS A 167 49.54 -17.67 -49.52
CA HIS A 167 48.64 -16.85 -50.34
C HIS A 167 47.38 -17.61 -50.74
N GLU A 168 47.51 -18.88 -51.15
CA GLU A 168 46.38 -19.75 -51.49
C GLU A 168 45.50 -20.05 -50.26
N VAL A 169 46.09 -20.30 -49.09
CA VAL A 169 45.36 -20.52 -47.84
C VAL A 169 44.59 -19.26 -47.44
N LYS A 170 45.19 -18.07 -47.57
CA LYS A 170 44.51 -16.79 -47.34
C LYS A 170 43.36 -16.56 -48.31
N ALA A 171 43.58 -16.83 -49.61
CA ALA A 171 42.53 -16.72 -50.62
C ALA A 171 41.39 -17.72 -50.36
N ALA A 172 41.70 -18.96 -50.03
CA ALA A 172 40.74 -20.00 -49.69
C ALA A 172 39.92 -19.62 -48.44
N LYS A 173 40.55 -19.03 -47.42
CA LYS A 173 39.87 -18.54 -46.22
C LYS A 173 38.88 -17.42 -46.55
N ILE A 174 39.28 -16.44 -47.35
CA ILE A 174 38.39 -15.35 -47.80
C ILE A 174 37.21 -15.92 -48.62
N ILE A 175 37.47 -16.88 -49.50
CA ILE A 175 36.42 -17.54 -50.29
C ILE A 175 35.47 -18.32 -49.37
N ALA A 176 35.98 -19.06 -48.39
CA ALA A 176 35.18 -19.79 -47.42
C ALA A 176 34.29 -18.85 -46.59
N GLU A 177 34.84 -17.73 -46.13
CA GLU A 177 34.07 -16.70 -45.39
C GLU A 177 32.97 -16.09 -46.25
N LYS A 178 33.26 -15.73 -47.52
CA LYS A 178 32.25 -15.19 -48.44
C LYS A 178 31.16 -16.22 -48.76
N LYS A 179 31.53 -17.48 -49.00
CA LYS A 179 30.56 -18.56 -49.22
C LYS A 179 29.72 -18.84 -47.96
N GLY A 180 30.34 -18.85 -46.79
CA GLY A 180 29.64 -18.98 -45.51
C GLY A 180 28.63 -17.87 -45.29
N ALA A 181 29.03 -16.61 -45.54
CA ALA A 181 28.12 -15.46 -45.46
C ALA A 181 26.96 -15.55 -46.45
N ALA A 182 27.22 -15.99 -47.69
CA ALA A 182 26.18 -16.20 -48.69
C ALA A 182 25.21 -17.32 -48.31
N ILE A 183 25.71 -18.43 -47.75
CA ILE A 183 24.87 -19.52 -47.25
C ILE A 183 23.97 -19.01 -46.12
N VAL A 184 24.51 -18.29 -45.14
CA VAL A 184 23.72 -17.72 -44.04
C VAL A 184 22.65 -16.75 -44.56
N ALA A 185 22.99 -15.90 -45.55
CA ALA A 185 22.02 -15.00 -46.17
C ALA A 185 20.90 -15.76 -46.91
N LEU A 186 21.25 -16.83 -47.64
CA LEU A 186 20.29 -17.70 -48.31
C LEU A 186 19.39 -18.45 -47.32
N THR A 187 19.95 -18.99 -46.23
CA THR A 187 19.17 -19.64 -45.18
C THR A 187 18.16 -18.68 -44.56
N LYS A 188 18.57 -17.44 -44.25
CA LYS A 188 17.64 -16.41 -43.75
C LYS A 188 16.53 -16.07 -44.74
N LEU A 189 16.83 -16.02 -46.03
CA LEU A 189 15.81 -15.79 -47.07
C LEU A 189 14.84 -16.96 -47.20
N VAL A 190 15.33 -18.20 -47.07
CA VAL A 190 14.50 -19.41 -47.09
C VAL A 190 13.59 -19.47 -45.86
N GLU A 191 14.12 -19.19 -44.67
CA GLU A 191 13.35 -19.10 -43.43
C GLU A 191 12.26 -18.04 -43.53
N LYS A 192 12.59 -16.84 -44.03
CA LYS A 192 11.61 -15.77 -44.26
C LYS A 192 10.54 -16.18 -45.28
N ARG A 193 10.90 -16.87 -46.35
CA ARG A 193 9.91 -17.38 -47.32
C ARG A 193 9.01 -18.44 -46.70
N ARG A 194 9.56 -19.31 -45.84
CA ARG A 194 8.79 -20.34 -45.15
C ARG A 194 7.77 -19.70 -44.19
N SER A 195 8.18 -18.71 -43.42
CA SER A 195 7.24 -17.99 -42.53
C SER A 195 6.12 -17.31 -43.32
N THR A 196 6.42 -16.71 -44.48
CA THR A 196 5.39 -16.13 -45.35
C THR A 196 4.41 -17.18 -45.91
N ILE A 197 4.88 -18.39 -46.20
CA ILE A 197 4.00 -19.50 -46.63
C ILE A 197 3.08 -19.91 -45.48
N ASP A 198 3.63 -20.06 -44.26
CA ASP A 198 2.84 -20.40 -43.08
C ASP A 198 1.77 -19.32 -42.79
N ASP A 199 2.10 -18.04 -42.97
CA ASP A 199 1.15 -16.92 -42.86
C ASP A 199 0.03 -16.99 -43.90
N ILE A 200 0.37 -17.33 -45.16
CA ILE A 200 -0.60 -17.50 -46.24
C ILE A 200 -1.55 -18.67 -45.95
N ASP A 201 -1.03 -19.80 -45.49
CA ASP A 201 -1.86 -20.97 -45.15
C ASP A 201 -2.81 -20.66 -43.98
N SER A 202 -2.34 -19.91 -42.98
CA SER A 202 -3.18 -19.41 -41.90
C SER A 202 -4.31 -18.51 -42.43
N LEU A 203 -4.00 -17.57 -43.32
CA LEU A 203 -5.00 -16.69 -43.94
C LEU A 203 -6.04 -17.46 -44.77
N TYR A 204 -5.61 -18.45 -45.56
CA TYR A 204 -6.54 -19.30 -46.31
C TYR A 204 -7.48 -20.08 -45.38
N ASN A 205 -6.98 -20.58 -44.25
CA ASN A 205 -7.82 -21.26 -43.27
C ASN A 205 -8.82 -20.29 -42.62
N GLN A 206 -8.41 -19.05 -42.32
CA GLN A 206 -9.32 -18.02 -41.80
C GLN A 206 -10.42 -17.69 -42.81
N ILE A 207 -10.08 -17.50 -44.09
CA ILE A 207 -11.05 -17.25 -45.17
C ILE A 207 -12.05 -18.41 -45.24
N ARG A 208 -11.57 -19.66 -45.20
CA ARG A 208 -12.45 -20.84 -45.24
C ARG A 208 -13.43 -20.91 -44.08
N ILE A 209 -12.99 -20.54 -42.87
CA ILE A 209 -13.86 -20.49 -41.69
C ILE A 209 -14.92 -19.40 -41.86
N VAL A 210 -14.51 -18.20 -42.28
CA VAL A 210 -15.42 -17.06 -42.51
C VAL A 210 -16.45 -17.38 -43.59
N ASP A 211 -16.04 -18.02 -44.70
CA ASP A 211 -16.97 -18.43 -45.76
C ASP A 211 -18.00 -19.43 -45.23
N ARG A 212 -17.57 -20.43 -44.45
CA ARG A 212 -18.48 -21.39 -43.81
C ARG A 212 -19.46 -20.69 -42.88
N ASP A 213 -18.97 -19.81 -42.01
CA ASP A 213 -19.79 -19.12 -41.02
C ASP A 213 -20.78 -18.17 -41.71
N THR A 214 -20.36 -17.51 -42.80
CA THR A 214 -21.25 -16.67 -43.63
C THR A 214 -22.36 -17.49 -44.27
N VAL A 215 -22.06 -18.68 -44.78
CA VAL A 215 -23.08 -19.59 -45.32
C VAL A 215 -24.08 -19.98 -44.23
N VAL A 216 -23.62 -20.40 -43.05
CA VAL A 216 -24.49 -20.77 -41.93
C VAL A 216 -25.40 -19.60 -41.52
N VAL A 217 -24.84 -18.39 -41.37
CA VAL A 217 -25.61 -17.19 -41.01
C VAL A 217 -26.62 -16.84 -42.10
N SER A 218 -26.26 -17.00 -43.37
CA SER A 218 -27.19 -16.75 -44.48
C SER A 218 -28.36 -17.73 -44.47
N GLU A 219 -28.12 -19.01 -44.17
CA GLU A 219 -29.18 -20.02 -44.03
C GLU A 219 -30.09 -19.70 -42.84
N GLU A 220 -29.53 -19.31 -41.69
CA GLU A 220 -30.30 -18.88 -40.52
C GLU A 220 -31.17 -17.66 -40.83
N LEU A 221 -30.63 -16.66 -41.52
CA LEU A 221 -31.36 -15.46 -41.90
C LEU A 221 -32.50 -15.76 -42.88
N THR A 222 -32.30 -16.70 -43.81
CA THR A 222 -33.39 -17.14 -44.70
C THR A 222 -34.51 -17.84 -43.94
N ARG A 223 -34.20 -18.65 -42.91
CA ARG A 223 -35.21 -19.28 -42.05
C ARG A 223 -35.98 -18.26 -41.24
N VAL A 224 -35.29 -17.31 -40.60
CA VAL A 224 -35.94 -16.25 -39.82
C VAL A 224 -36.84 -15.39 -40.69
N ASN A 225 -36.41 -15.06 -41.92
CA ASN A 225 -37.27 -14.31 -42.84
C ASN A 225 -38.52 -15.11 -43.25
N ALA A 226 -38.43 -16.42 -43.42
CA ALA A 226 -39.59 -17.27 -43.66
C ALA A 226 -40.54 -17.28 -42.46
N ASP A 227 -40.01 -17.42 -41.23
CA ASP A 227 -40.81 -17.36 -40.00
C ASP A 227 -41.52 -16.02 -39.82
N ILE A 228 -40.85 -14.90 -40.18
CA ILE A 228 -41.44 -13.56 -40.15
C ILE A 228 -42.56 -13.44 -41.17
N GLN A 229 -42.35 -13.92 -42.40
CA GLN A 229 -43.40 -13.91 -43.45
C GLN A 229 -44.62 -14.72 -43.03
N ASP A 230 -44.42 -15.89 -42.41
CA ASP A 230 -45.50 -16.71 -41.86
C ASP A 230 -46.22 -15.99 -40.71
N ALA A 231 -45.49 -15.32 -39.81
CA ALA A 231 -46.06 -14.55 -38.72
C ALA A 231 -46.86 -13.33 -39.21
N ASP A 232 -46.36 -12.62 -40.21
CA ASP A 232 -47.03 -11.48 -40.83
C ASP A 232 -48.30 -11.94 -41.56
N ALA A 233 -48.24 -13.04 -42.31
CA ALA A 233 -49.41 -13.66 -42.93
C ALA A 233 -50.46 -14.08 -41.89
N TRP A 234 -50.03 -14.61 -40.73
CA TRP A 234 -50.92 -14.95 -39.62
C TRP A 234 -51.56 -13.71 -38.98
N LEU A 235 -50.83 -12.61 -38.85
CA LEU A 235 -51.32 -11.35 -38.31
C LEU A 235 -52.31 -10.67 -39.26
N GLU A 236 -52.06 -10.69 -40.57
CA GLU A 236 -52.97 -10.17 -41.60
C GLU A 236 -54.26 -11.00 -41.70
N ALA A 237 -54.19 -12.32 -41.52
CA ALA A 237 -55.34 -13.20 -41.52
C ALA A 237 -56.23 -13.07 -40.26
N ARG A 238 -55.77 -12.35 -39.23
CA ARG A 238 -56.49 -12.22 -37.96
C ARG A 238 -57.48 -11.05 -38.01
N PRO A 239 -58.79 -11.27 -37.79
CA PRO A 239 -59.74 -10.16 -37.68
C PRO A 239 -59.37 -9.24 -36.50
N ASN A 240 -59.48 -7.93 -36.73
CA ASN A 240 -59.05 -6.88 -35.80
C ASN A 240 -59.78 -7.00 -34.45
N PRO A 241 -59.07 -7.26 -33.33
CA PRO A 241 -59.72 -7.49 -32.03
C PRO A 241 -60.28 -6.22 -31.37
N ALA A 242 -60.14 -5.05 -32.00
CA ALA A 242 -60.65 -3.77 -31.51
C ALA A 242 -62.20 -3.67 -31.52
N ASP A 243 -62.90 -4.56 -32.24
CA ASP A 243 -64.35 -4.50 -32.41
C ASP A 243 -65.15 -5.36 -31.41
N THR A 244 -64.49 -6.04 -30.46
CA THR A 244 -65.20 -6.85 -29.47
C THR A 244 -65.37 -6.11 -28.13
N VAL A 245 -66.62 -5.84 -27.78
CA VAL A 245 -67.06 -5.22 -26.51
C VAL A 245 -66.43 -5.89 -25.28
N ALA A 246 -66.23 -7.21 -25.33
CA ALA A 246 -65.58 -7.97 -24.26
C ALA A 246 -64.15 -7.50 -23.94
N ARG A 247 -63.40 -6.97 -24.92
CA ARG A 247 -62.01 -6.56 -24.71
C ARG A 247 -61.90 -5.21 -24.01
N LYS A 248 -62.83 -4.29 -24.29
CA LYS A 248 -62.93 -3.00 -23.59
C LYS A 248 -63.26 -3.19 -22.10
N VAL A 249 -64.15 -4.12 -21.78
CA VAL A 249 -64.47 -4.47 -20.38
C VAL A 249 -63.27 -5.08 -19.66
N ILE A 250 -62.53 -5.99 -20.31
CA ILE A 250 -61.30 -6.57 -19.74
C ILE A 250 -60.22 -5.49 -19.51
N ASP A 251 -60.08 -4.54 -20.42
CA ASP A 251 -59.11 -3.46 -20.28
C ASP A 251 -59.48 -2.52 -19.11
N GLU A 252 -60.76 -2.18 -18.95
CA GLU A 252 -61.27 -1.40 -17.80
C GLU A 252 -61.10 -2.12 -16.46
N GLU A 253 -61.42 -3.43 -16.39
CA GLU A 253 -61.19 -4.25 -15.21
C GLU A 253 -59.69 -4.38 -14.88
N SER A 254 -58.83 -4.51 -15.90
CA SER A 254 -57.39 -4.57 -15.70
C SER A 254 -56.81 -3.27 -15.16
N ALA A 255 -57.34 -2.12 -15.60
CA ALA A 255 -56.95 -0.82 -15.09
C ALA A 255 -57.40 -0.62 -13.63
N ALA A 256 -58.60 -1.08 -13.27
CA ALA A 256 -59.10 -1.06 -11.89
C ALA A 256 -58.23 -1.93 -10.97
N ILE A 257 -57.91 -3.16 -11.38
CA ILE A 257 -57.04 -4.08 -10.61
C ILE A 257 -55.62 -3.50 -10.44
N LEU A 258 -55.09 -2.84 -11.47
CA LEU A 258 -53.79 -2.17 -11.38
C LEU A 258 -53.83 -0.98 -10.42
N GLY A 259 -54.92 -0.20 -10.42
CA GLY A 259 -55.14 0.90 -9.48
C GLY A 259 -55.24 0.43 -8.03
N GLU A 260 -56.05 -0.60 -7.76
CA GLU A 260 -56.19 -1.21 -6.43
C GLU A 260 -54.86 -1.78 -5.92
N LYS A 261 -54.08 -2.41 -6.81
CA LYS A 261 -52.75 -2.91 -6.48
C LYS A 261 -51.79 -1.78 -6.13
N GLU A 262 -51.77 -0.69 -6.90
CA GLU A 262 -50.92 0.47 -6.60
C GLU A 262 -51.32 1.14 -5.29
N GLN A 263 -52.62 1.24 -5.01
CA GLN A 263 -53.13 1.77 -3.75
C GLN A 263 -52.71 0.88 -2.56
N SER A 264 -52.90 -0.44 -2.67
CA SER A 264 -52.45 -1.41 -1.66
C SER A 264 -50.92 -1.36 -1.44
N VAL A 265 -50.13 -1.29 -2.52
CA VAL A 265 -48.67 -1.17 -2.42
C VAL A 265 -48.28 0.13 -1.74
N ASN A 266 -48.94 1.25 -2.05
CA ASN A 266 -48.64 2.54 -1.44
C ASN A 266 -49.04 2.60 0.04
N GLU A 267 -50.18 1.99 0.42
CA GLU A 267 -50.63 1.89 1.80
C GLU A 267 -49.61 1.15 2.70
N HIS A 268 -48.90 0.16 2.15
CA HIS A 268 -47.87 -0.57 2.88
C HIS A 268 -46.49 0.09 2.78
N ARG A 269 -46.13 0.64 1.61
CA ARG A 269 -44.81 1.22 1.34
C ARG A 269 -44.58 2.54 2.07
N VAL A 270 -45.59 3.43 2.13
CA VAL A 270 -45.41 4.76 2.74
C VAL A 270 -45.11 4.69 4.24
N PRO A 271 -45.81 3.88 5.06
CA PRO A 271 -45.44 3.68 6.46
C PRO A 271 -44.05 3.04 6.62
N GLN A 272 -43.70 2.04 5.81
CA GLN A 272 -42.38 1.42 5.82
C GLN A 272 -41.25 2.42 5.51
N GLU A 273 -41.43 3.27 4.50
CA GLU A 273 -40.45 4.32 4.17
C GLU A 273 -40.29 5.35 5.30
N ARG A 274 -41.38 5.69 6.01
CA ARG A 274 -41.30 6.59 7.17
C ARG A 274 -40.53 5.95 8.32
N VAL A 275 -40.75 4.67 8.58
CA VAL A 275 -40.03 3.90 9.61
C VAL A 275 -38.55 3.80 9.27
N ILE A 276 -38.19 3.46 8.03
CA ILE A 276 -36.78 3.39 7.59
C ILE A 276 -36.10 4.75 7.78
N LYS A 277 -36.74 5.85 7.35
CA LYS A 277 -36.18 7.19 7.56
C LYS A 277 -36.00 7.54 9.04
N ALA A 278 -36.94 7.13 9.89
CA ALA A 278 -36.83 7.34 11.33
C ALA A 278 -35.68 6.52 11.95
N GLN A 279 -35.49 5.27 11.49
CA GLN A 279 -34.39 4.40 11.90
C GLN A 279 -33.03 4.95 11.43
N ASP A 280 -32.92 5.39 10.18
CA ASP A 280 -31.69 6.00 9.64
C ASP A 280 -31.31 7.27 10.43
N TYR A 281 -32.31 8.14 10.68
CA TYR A 281 -32.11 9.31 11.51
C TYR A 281 -31.64 8.92 12.93
N ARG A 282 -32.25 7.89 13.51
CA ARG A 282 -31.90 7.39 14.84
C ARG A 282 -30.47 6.85 14.91
N ILE A 283 -30.04 6.08 13.91
CA ILE A 283 -28.67 5.56 13.80
C ILE A 283 -27.69 6.72 13.75
N ALA A 284 -27.90 7.69 12.84
CA ALA A 284 -27.03 8.85 12.72
C ALA A 284 -26.96 9.69 14.03
N GLN A 285 -28.09 9.84 14.71
CA GLN A 285 -28.18 10.52 16.00
C GLN A 285 -27.38 9.78 17.08
N LEU A 286 -27.54 8.46 17.18
CA LEU A 286 -26.84 7.61 18.14
C LEU A 286 -25.33 7.58 17.89
N GLU A 287 -24.90 7.45 16.64
CA GLU A 287 -23.48 7.50 16.27
C GLU A 287 -22.83 8.82 16.64
N LYS A 288 -23.50 9.95 16.35
CA LYS A 288 -22.99 11.27 16.70
C LYS A 288 -22.85 11.42 18.21
N ARG A 289 -23.85 10.94 18.97
CA ARG A 289 -23.81 10.96 20.44
C ARG A 289 -22.74 10.04 21.00
N ALA A 290 -22.59 8.83 20.46
CA ALA A 290 -21.55 7.89 20.86
C ALA A 290 -20.15 8.48 20.67
N LYS A 291 -19.89 9.16 19.54
CA LYS A 291 -18.61 9.86 19.28
C LYS A 291 -18.34 10.96 20.31
N ILE A 292 -19.35 11.76 20.65
CA ILE A 292 -19.21 12.84 21.65
C ILE A 292 -18.96 12.23 23.05
N ALA A 293 -19.71 11.19 23.42
CA ALA A 293 -19.57 10.51 24.68
C ALA A 293 -18.20 9.84 24.81
N ASP A 294 -17.74 9.12 23.78
CA ASP A 294 -16.42 8.48 23.74
C ASP A 294 -15.29 9.50 23.93
N LYS A 295 -15.36 10.63 23.21
CA LYS A 295 -14.39 11.72 23.37
C LYS A 295 -14.39 12.27 24.80
N ALA A 296 -15.56 12.51 25.38
CA ALA A 296 -15.69 13.02 26.74
C ALA A 296 -15.23 12.01 27.82
N LEU A 297 -15.49 10.72 27.63
CA LEU A 297 -15.06 9.68 28.56
C LEU A 297 -13.55 9.51 28.51
N LYS A 298 -12.94 9.54 27.32
CA LYS A 298 -11.48 9.49 27.15
C LYS A 298 -10.79 10.70 27.76
N SER A 299 -11.31 11.91 27.55
CA SER A 299 -10.71 13.12 28.13
C SER A 299 -10.75 13.14 29.65
N ASN A 300 -11.73 12.49 30.26
CA ASN A 300 -11.89 12.40 31.72
C ASN A 300 -11.33 11.09 32.31
N GLY A 301 -10.74 10.20 31.50
CA GLY A 301 -10.21 8.91 31.97
C GLY A 301 -11.26 7.89 32.44
N LEU A 302 -12.54 8.12 32.16
CA LEU A 302 -13.67 7.28 32.64
C LEU A 302 -14.01 6.12 31.70
N TYR A 303 -13.32 6.02 30.56
CA TYR A 303 -13.62 5.05 29.50
C TYR A 303 -13.67 3.61 30.01
N HIS A 304 -12.64 3.15 30.75
CA HIS A 304 -12.58 1.77 31.25
C HIS A 304 -13.65 1.46 32.31
N GLU A 305 -14.04 2.44 33.11
CA GLU A 305 -15.06 2.25 34.15
C GLU A 305 -16.46 2.14 33.54
N VAL A 306 -16.75 2.98 32.56
CA VAL A 306 -17.99 2.88 31.78
C VAL A 306 -18.04 1.57 31.02
N ASP A 307 -16.96 1.18 30.34
CA ASP A 307 -16.89 -0.08 29.59
C ASP A 307 -17.13 -1.30 30.49
N LYS A 308 -16.55 -1.31 31.70
CA LYS A 308 -16.79 -2.36 32.70
C LYS A 308 -18.24 -2.40 33.20
N ILE A 309 -18.87 -1.25 33.42
CA ILE A 309 -20.28 -1.16 33.86
C ILE A 309 -21.20 -1.69 32.75
N VAL A 310 -20.91 -1.30 31.51
CA VAL A 310 -21.66 -1.68 30.32
C VAL A 310 -21.48 -3.18 30.06
N ALA A 311 -20.25 -3.70 29.95
CA ALA A 311 -19.99 -5.12 29.71
C ALA A 311 -20.71 -6.06 30.71
N ARG A 312 -20.78 -5.67 31.98
CA ARG A 312 -21.51 -6.42 33.02
C ARG A 312 -23.03 -6.43 32.80
N SER A 313 -23.63 -5.35 32.29
CA SER A 313 -25.07 -5.28 32.05
C SER A 313 -25.49 -5.94 30.75
N TRP A 314 -24.65 -5.88 29.70
CA TRP A 314 -24.90 -6.61 28.43
C TRP A 314 -24.88 -8.12 28.63
N SER A 315 -24.07 -8.65 29.54
CA SER A 315 -24.11 -10.09 29.88
C SER A 315 -25.40 -10.55 30.60
N ARG A 316 -26.27 -9.62 31.02
CA ARG A 316 -27.50 -9.87 31.80
C ARG A 316 -28.80 -9.50 31.07
N ARG A 317 -28.75 -8.88 29.90
CA ARG A 317 -29.94 -8.56 29.10
C ARG A 317 -29.80 -9.13 27.70
N GLU A 318 -30.69 -10.05 27.37
CA GLU A 318 -31.13 -10.24 25.99
C GLU A 318 -31.60 -8.88 25.49
N VAL A 319 -31.18 -8.48 24.29
CA VAL A 319 -31.76 -7.32 23.63
C VAL A 319 -33.26 -7.62 23.52
N GLU A 320 -34.09 -6.93 24.32
CA GLU A 320 -35.54 -7.05 24.27
C GLU A 320 -36.00 -6.58 22.88
N VAL A 321 -36.06 -7.51 21.95
CA VAL A 321 -36.72 -7.31 20.67
C VAL A 321 -38.22 -7.23 20.99
N PRO A 322 -38.91 -6.14 20.63
CA PRO A 322 -40.35 -6.04 20.87
C PRO A 322 -41.08 -7.27 20.34
N GLU A 323 -41.86 -7.95 21.20
CA GLU A 323 -42.59 -9.17 20.84
C GLU A 323 -43.73 -8.89 19.84
N ALA A 324 -44.20 -7.64 19.78
CA ALA A 324 -45.27 -7.22 18.87
C ALA A 324 -44.73 -6.44 17.67
N LEU A 325 -45.05 -6.92 16.46
CA LEU A 325 -44.66 -6.32 15.17
C LEU A 325 -45.11 -4.86 15.02
N GLU A 326 -46.24 -4.49 15.60
CA GLU A 326 -46.80 -3.12 15.54
C GLU A 326 -45.90 -2.09 16.24
N GLU A 327 -45.16 -2.52 17.27
CA GLU A 327 -44.23 -1.64 17.99
C GLU A 327 -42.99 -1.28 17.17
N LEU A 328 -42.66 -2.07 16.14
CA LEU A 328 -41.56 -1.82 15.23
C LEU A 328 -41.88 -0.72 14.22
N TYR A 329 -43.17 -0.39 14.02
CA TYR A 329 -43.63 0.68 13.12
C TYR A 329 -43.90 2.00 13.85
N ASP A 330 -43.80 2.03 15.18
CA ASP A 330 -44.04 3.22 15.98
C ASP A 330 -42.82 4.16 15.98
N ILE A 331 -42.97 5.29 15.29
CA ILE A 331 -41.92 6.32 15.16
C ILE A 331 -41.53 6.89 16.52
N GLU A 332 -42.46 7.00 17.47
CA GLU A 332 -42.19 7.55 18.81
C GLU A 332 -41.32 6.61 19.65
N LYS A 333 -41.42 5.29 19.41
CA LYS A 333 -40.52 4.30 20.01
C LYS A 333 -39.14 4.29 19.34
N ILE A 334 -39.08 4.49 18.02
CA ILE A 334 -37.81 4.58 17.27
C ILE A 334 -37.02 5.82 17.68
N ILE A 335 -37.69 6.97 17.82
CA ILE A 335 -37.11 8.25 18.21
C ILE A 335 -37.75 8.70 19.53
N PRO A 336 -37.28 8.19 20.68
CA PRO A 336 -37.86 8.54 21.96
C PRO A 336 -37.60 10.01 22.30
N ALA A 337 -38.58 10.67 22.91
CA ALA A 337 -38.45 12.05 23.38
C ALA A 337 -37.37 12.20 24.48
N GLN A 338 -37.12 11.15 25.26
CA GLN A 338 -36.12 11.11 26.31
C GLN A 338 -35.23 9.88 26.20
N GLU A 339 -33.92 10.11 26.24
CA GLU A 339 -32.94 9.03 26.30
C GLU A 339 -32.82 8.47 27.70
N LYS A 340 -32.74 7.14 27.80
CA LYS A 340 -32.43 6.46 29.05
C LYS A 340 -30.92 6.21 29.10
N ILE A 341 -30.30 6.58 30.20
CA ILE A 341 -28.88 6.29 30.48
C ILE A 341 -28.82 5.09 31.42
N HIS A 342 -27.81 4.25 31.27
CA HIS A 342 -27.59 3.14 32.19
C HIS A 342 -27.42 3.67 33.63
N PRO A 343 -28.17 3.16 34.63
CA PRO A 343 -28.14 3.70 36.00
C PRO A 343 -26.73 3.71 36.60
N GLY A 344 -25.93 2.68 36.32
CA GLY A 344 -24.53 2.64 36.78
C GLY A 344 -23.65 3.73 36.16
N VAL A 345 -23.88 4.09 34.89
CA VAL A 345 -23.15 5.18 34.23
C VAL A 345 -23.62 6.53 34.77
N TYR A 346 -24.92 6.69 35.01
CA TYR A 346 -25.48 7.88 35.64
C TYR A 346 -24.87 8.12 37.03
N ASN A 347 -24.82 7.09 37.87
CA ASN A 347 -24.22 7.18 39.21
C ASN A 347 -22.73 7.52 39.14
N LEU A 348 -21.99 6.92 38.21
CA LEU A 348 -20.58 7.25 38.02
C LEU A 348 -20.39 8.74 37.68
N LEU A 349 -21.15 9.24 36.70
CA LEU A 349 -21.10 10.66 36.31
C LEU A 349 -21.51 11.58 37.46
N LEU A 350 -22.48 11.18 38.28
CA LEU A 350 -22.88 11.92 39.46
C LEU A 350 -21.75 11.99 40.49
N THR A 351 -21.08 10.86 40.78
CA THR A 351 -19.96 10.83 41.72
C THR A 351 -18.77 11.65 41.22
N GLU A 352 -18.47 11.63 39.92
CA GLU A 352 -17.40 12.44 39.33
C GLU A 352 -17.75 13.93 39.35
N LYS A 353 -19.00 14.29 39.08
CA LYS A 353 -19.49 15.66 39.22
C LYS A 353 -19.29 16.17 40.65
N GLU A 354 -19.65 15.37 41.65
CA GLU A 354 -19.46 15.74 43.07
C GLU A 354 -17.98 15.86 43.45
N ARG A 355 -17.14 14.91 43.01
CA ARG A 355 -15.68 14.95 43.22
C ARG A 355 -15.07 16.21 42.60
N MET A 356 -15.44 16.53 41.36
CA MET A 356 -14.97 17.72 40.67
C MET A 356 -15.45 19.00 41.38
N ALA A 357 -16.73 19.07 41.77
CA ALA A 357 -17.28 20.20 42.49
C ALA A 357 -16.55 20.47 43.82
N ARG A 358 -16.22 19.41 44.58
CA ARG A 358 -15.40 19.53 45.79
C ARG A 358 -14.01 20.04 45.49
N THR A 359 -13.36 19.51 44.45
CA THR A 359 -12.00 19.93 44.05
C THR A 359 -11.97 21.41 43.65
N VAL A 360 -12.93 21.86 42.83
CA VAL A 360 -13.09 23.27 42.44
C VAL A 360 -13.35 24.15 43.65
N SER A 361 -14.19 23.70 44.59
CA SER A 361 -14.45 24.43 45.83
C SER A 361 -13.19 24.60 46.67
N ILE A 362 -12.38 23.55 46.85
CA ILE A 362 -11.11 23.62 47.58
C ILE A 362 -10.12 24.56 46.88
N LEU A 363 -10.00 24.48 45.55
CA LEU A 363 -9.14 25.37 44.78
C LEU A 363 -9.57 26.83 44.91
N THR A 364 -10.88 27.09 44.96
CA THR A 364 -11.44 28.44 45.14
C THR A 364 -11.13 28.98 46.54
N ILE A 365 -11.22 28.14 47.58
CA ILE A 365 -10.82 28.51 48.94
C ILE A 365 -9.33 28.83 48.98
N SER A 366 -8.48 27.96 48.43
CA SER A 366 -7.03 28.18 48.38
C SER A 366 -6.64 29.43 47.56
N ALA A 367 -7.38 29.74 46.49
CA ALA A 367 -7.19 30.98 45.74
C ALA A 367 -7.49 32.20 46.60
N LYS A 368 -8.61 32.21 47.34
CA LYS A 368 -8.96 33.29 48.26
C LYS A 368 -7.94 33.46 49.40
N GLU A 369 -7.49 32.37 50.01
CA GLU A 369 -6.44 32.41 51.04
C GLU A 369 -5.15 33.05 50.51
N LYS A 370 -4.75 32.73 49.27
CA LYS A 370 -3.59 33.35 48.63
C LYS A 370 -3.81 34.84 48.35
N GLU A 371 -5.01 35.23 47.90
CA GLU A 371 -5.36 36.65 47.70
C GLU A 371 -5.28 37.43 49.02
N GLU A 372 -5.77 36.86 50.13
CA GLU A 372 -5.69 37.46 51.46
C GLU A 372 -4.23 37.60 51.94
N VAL A 373 -3.39 36.58 51.72
CA VAL A 373 -1.96 36.64 52.02
C VAL A 373 -1.25 37.72 51.19
N ILE A 374 -1.58 37.84 49.90
CA ILE A 374 -1.03 38.89 49.03
C ILE A 374 -1.45 40.26 49.59
N ALA A 375 -2.71 40.47 49.95
CA ALA A 375 -3.17 41.73 50.55
C ALA A 375 -2.45 42.05 51.86
N ALA A 376 -2.23 41.06 52.73
CA ALA A 376 -1.49 41.23 53.98
C ALA A 376 0.00 41.57 53.75
N LEU A 377 0.63 40.97 52.73
CA LEU A 377 2.01 41.29 52.35
C LEU A 377 2.11 42.70 51.76
N THR A 378 1.17 43.10 50.91
CA THR A 378 1.11 44.44 50.33
C THR A 378 0.97 45.52 51.40
N THR A 379 0.04 45.35 52.35
CA THR A 379 -0.13 46.30 53.48
C THR A 379 1.10 46.37 54.37
N ARG A 380 1.78 45.24 54.61
CA ARG A 380 3.05 45.23 55.37
C ARG A 380 4.17 45.94 54.61
N LEU A 381 4.23 45.78 53.30
CA LEU A 381 5.20 46.47 52.43
C LEU A 381 4.96 47.97 52.44
N GLU A 382 3.71 48.41 52.33
CA GLU A 382 3.33 49.83 52.44
C GLU A 382 3.73 50.42 53.79
N LYS A 383 3.49 49.68 54.89
CA LYS A 383 3.90 50.11 56.23
C LYS A 383 5.41 50.25 56.35
N LEU A 384 6.17 49.26 55.88
CA LEU A 384 7.64 49.32 55.88
C LEU A 384 8.15 50.46 55.00
N ALA A 385 7.54 50.71 53.85
CA ALA A 385 7.90 51.84 53.00
C ALA A 385 7.64 53.18 53.70
N ALA A 386 6.53 53.32 54.44
CA ALA A 386 6.24 54.50 55.24
C ALA A 386 7.26 54.68 56.40
N GLU A 387 7.61 53.60 57.11
CA GLU A 387 8.64 53.61 58.16
C GLU A 387 10.03 54.01 57.61
N CYS A 388 10.42 53.46 56.45
CA CYS A 388 11.65 53.85 55.76
C CYS A 388 11.64 55.34 55.37
N ASN A 389 10.54 55.84 54.81
CA ASN A 389 10.42 57.25 54.45
C ASN A 389 10.49 58.16 55.68
N ALA A 390 9.88 57.77 56.80
CA ALA A 390 9.98 58.50 58.06
C ALA A 390 11.43 58.53 58.59
N ALA A 391 12.13 57.40 58.56
CA ALA A 391 13.53 57.33 58.96
C ALA A 391 14.45 58.19 58.07
N ILE A 392 14.19 58.22 56.76
CA ILE A 392 14.89 59.12 55.81
C ILE A 392 14.64 60.58 56.19
N GLN A 393 13.38 60.97 56.45
CA GLN A 393 13.04 62.33 56.86
C GLN A 393 13.70 62.73 58.20
N GLU A 394 13.73 61.81 59.17
CA GLU A 394 14.44 62.06 60.43
C GLU A 394 15.94 62.28 60.18
N LEU A 395 16.58 61.44 59.36
CA LEU A 395 17.98 61.60 58.97
C LEU A 395 18.23 62.94 58.26
N ASP A 396 17.38 63.34 57.33
CA ASP A 396 17.47 64.63 56.63
C ASP A 396 17.33 65.81 57.60
N ASN A 397 16.43 65.71 58.58
CA ASN A 397 16.27 66.72 59.63
C ASN A 397 17.51 66.81 60.51
N TYR A 398 18.10 65.68 60.92
CA TYR A 398 19.34 65.66 61.69
C TYR A 398 20.52 66.22 60.89
N ALA A 399 20.66 65.83 59.62
CA ALA A 399 21.71 66.34 58.73
C ALA A 399 21.56 67.87 58.53
N SER A 400 20.34 68.35 58.26
CA SER A 400 20.05 69.77 58.13
C SER A 400 20.34 70.54 59.42
N GLY A 401 19.96 69.98 60.58
CA GLY A 401 20.26 70.56 61.89
C GLY A 401 21.76 70.64 62.18
N LEU A 402 22.52 69.61 61.79
CA LEU A 402 23.98 69.57 61.95
C LEU A 402 24.65 70.61 61.05
N VAL A 403 24.25 70.72 59.78
CA VAL A 403 24.73 71.76 58.84
C VAL A 403 24.42 73.16 59.38
N PHE A 404 23.22 73.39 59.90
CA PHE A 404 22.88 74.68 60.51
C PHE A 404 23.73 75.01 61.75
N ALA A 405 23.99 74.02 62.59
CA ALA A 405 24.84 74.19 63.77
C ALA A 405 26.30 74.50 63.38
N GLU A 406 26.85 73.78 62.40
CA GLU A 406 28.18 74.06 61.84
C GLU A 406 28.27 75.47 61.24
N GLU A 407 27.28 75.88 60.44
CA GLU A 407 27.27 77.23 59.86
C GLU A 407 27.14 78.31 60.92
N LYS A 408 26.33 78.08 61.97
CA LYS A 408 26.24 79.01 63.11
C LYS A 408 27.59 79.15 63.83
N GLN A 409 28.30 78.04 64.06
CA GLN A 409 29.64 78.05 64.65
C GLN A 409 30.63 78.79 63.74
N ARG A 410 30.58 78.56 62.42
CA ARG A 410 31.39 79.28 61.43
C ARG A 410 31.16 80.78 61.48
N VAL A 411 29.89 81.23 61.50
CA VAL A 411 29.54 82.65 61.58
C VAL A 411 30.02 83.27 62.90
N GLN A 412 29.89 82.56 64.03
CA GLN A 412 30.42 83.02 65.32
C GLN A 412 31.95 83.15 65.31
N ALA A 413 32.65 82.16 64.76
CA ALA A 413 34.10 82.21 64.60
C ALA A 413 34.53 83.39 63.70
N LEU A 414 33.82 83.64 62.60
CA LEU A 414 34.07 84.80 61.73
C LEU A 414 33.85 86.13 62.44
N LYS A 415 32.77 86.27 63.23
CA LYS A 415 32.53 87.48 64.05
C LYS A 415 33.66 87.71 65.03
N TRP A 416 34.08 86.69 65.75
CA TRP A 416 35.21 86.77 66.68
C TRP A 416 36.51 87.19 65.98
N VAL A 417 36.81 86.62 64.79
CA VAL A 417 37.97 87.02 63.99
C VAL A 417 37.90 88.49 63.59
N CYS A 418 36.73 89.00 63.18
CA CYS A 418 36.55 90.41 62.86
C CYS A 418 36.77 91.31 64.08
N GLU A 419 36.19 90.97 65.23
CA GLU A 419 36.39 91.70 66.50
C GLU A 419 37.87 91.74 66.91
N GLN A 420 38.59 90.61 66.77
CA GLN A 420 40.03 90.56 67.05
C GLN A 420 40.85 91.42 66.07
N ARG A 421 40.49 91.43 64.78
CA ARG A 421 41.13 92.30 63.78
C ARG A 421 40.92 93.77 64.11
N GLU A 422 39.70 94.17 64.47
CA GLU A 422 39.40 95.55 64.90
C GLU A 422 40.17 95.93 66.16
N HIS A 423 40.23 95.04 67.15
CA HIS A 423 41.01 95.23 68.37
C HIS A 423 42.50 95.41 68.07
N CYS A 424 43.08 94.55 67.23
CA CYS A 424 44.48 94.68 66.79
C CYS A 424 44.73 95.97 66.01
N ALA A 425 43.79 96.41 65.16
CA ALA A 425 43.89 97.67 64.44
C ALA A 425 43.88 98.87 65.40
N LYS A 426 42.99 98.87 66.40
CA LYS A 426 42.96 99.89 67.48
C LYS A 426 44.27 99.92 68.26
N LEU A 427 44.79 98.76 68.68
CA LEU A 427 46.08 98.67 69.37
C LEU A 427 47.24 99.16 68.49
N SER A 428 47.24 98.85 67.19
CA SER A 428 48.26 99.32 66.25
C SER A 428 48.20 100.84 66.06
N GLN A 429 46.99 101.41 65.99
CA GLN A 429 46.80 102.85 65.93
C GLN A 429 47.26 103.54 67.23
N GLN A 430 46.94 102.98 68.40
CA GLN A 430 47.43 103.47 69.69
C GLN A 430 48.95 103.40 69.78
N LYS A 431 49.55 102.29 69.32
CA LYS A 431 51.01 102.14 69.24
C LYS A 431 51.63 103.21 68.33
N ALA A 432 51.08 103.43 67.13
CA ALA A 432 51.57 104.47 66.23
C ALA A 432 51.42 105.89 66.82
N LEU A 433 50.35 106.16 67.57
CA LEU A 433 50.20 107.42 68.30
C LEU A 433 51.24 107.60 69.41
N LEU A 434 51.59 106.53 70.12
CA LEU A 434 52.65 106.54 71.14
C LEU A 434 54.04 106.71 70.53
N GLU A 435 54.30 106.09 69.38
CA GLU A 435 55.57 106.22 68.64
C GLU A 435 55.74 107.61 68.00
N ASN A 436 54.65 108.31 67.65
CA ASN A 436 54.69 109.70 67.16
C ASN A 436 54.71 110.77 68.27
N ALA A 437 54.50 110.37 69.54
CA ALA A 437 54.51 111.25 70.71
C ALA A 437 55.83 111.18 71.51
N ALA A 438 56.75 110.29 71.10
CA ALA A 438 58.14 110.23 71.53
C ALA A 438 59.03 110.86 70.46
#